data_AF-A0A449H0G6-F1
#
_entry.id   AF-A0A449H0G6-F1
#
_cell.length_a   1.000
_cell.length_b   1.000
_cell.length_c   1.000
_cell.angle_alpha   90.00
_cell.angle_beta   90.00
_cell.angle_gamma   90.00
#
_symmetry.space_group_name_H-M   'P 1'
#
loop_
_entity.id
_entity.type
_entity.pdbx_description
1 polymer ?
#
loop_
_entity_poly.entity_id
_entity_poly.type
_entity_poly.pdbx_seq_one_letter_code
_entity_poly.pdbx_strand_id
1 'polypeptide(L)'
;MTGQVAGFAGLVVATAVTVAAAYSVPAHAHANPAAPSTNLAIDDCPALYALGVQGTGESSPDAAPTTDTGMLSTVFRPLLARAAEPGLVDRAYVPYEASFGGFTDGGAAPYAESVQGGLQRLRTMARQVADRCPDTRLGIVGYSQGAHVASMFAQEVGLGAGVVPADRVAAVALFGDPTRNPNAPLFPGSPGKRTPDPAPGTHGQRLAALPALPAAPAPGGGIGPERDRAANFAALTGRVASFCAAGDLACDAPADAPILRAVANIAGQARISGGDPVTALGSIAEALAFTSIKTAAAVAEQDIQGNNPAQLSLAPGKSIAERIADASDPRIPLDVDGALRGVLRVGLIGFNAVVAVLRTVLNPAALTELATAGLSNPAAGLALLGTKLAGAVPHLVPPTTVSRLVTQAYDAVVASVTDHRELLDLTTWVRYWDTARRHGAYSTATVAADGATPTRYVADWFAAVARDLAEQRAGGARSGGAGIAGAPDGASATPNAGSAGQFPFGTGADGASSGGVASIPPTVRPDTTDHNYPFSTN
;
A
#
# COMPACT_ATOMS: atom_id res chain seq x y z
N MET A 1 -10.42 20.70 56.78
CA MET A 1 -10.88 19.64 55.87
C MET A 1 -9.67 19.06 55.14
N THR A 2 -8.94 18.13 55.77
CA THR A 2 -7.61 17.68 55.29
C THR A 2 -7.45 16.15 55.27
N GLY A 3 -8.47 15.38 55.67
CA GLY A 3 -8.41 13.92 55.75
C GLY A 3 -8.89 13.15 54.50
N GLN A 4 -9.63 13.77 53.58
CA GLN A 4 -10.23 13.04 52.44
C GLN A 4 -9.35 13.00 51.17
N VAL A 5 -8.32 13.84 51.07
CA VAL A 5 -7.45 13.91 49.87
C VAL A 5 -6.46 12.72 49.84
N ALA A 6 -6.06 12.19 50.99
CA ALA A 6 -5.13 11.06 51.07
C ALA A 6 -5.74 9.71 50.65
N GLY A 7 -7.07 9.55 50.76
CA GLY A 7 -7.74 8.27 50.51
C GLY A 7 -7.80 7.84 49.04
N PHE A 8 -7.86 8.80 48.12
CA PHE A 8 -8.02 8.50 46.68
C PHE A 8 -6.69 8.25 45.94
N ALA A 9 -5.57 8.78 46.44
CA ALA A 9 -4.25 8.50 45.87
C ALA A 9 -3.81 7.04 46.10
N GLY A 10 -4.18 6.44 47.24
CA GLY A 10 -3.81 5.05 47.58
C GLY A 10 -4.51 4.00 46.70
N LEU A 11 -5.74 4.27 46.25
CA LEU A 11 -6.53 3.28 45.51
C LEU A 11 -6.08 3.12 44.04
N VAL A 12 -5.55 4.19 43.42
CA VAL A 12 -5.07 4.16 42.03
C VAL A 12 -3.70 3.49 41.91
N VAL A 13 -2.84 3.61 42.92
CA VAL A 13 -1.54 2.92 42.94
C VAL A 13 -1.70 1.41 43.21
N ALA A 14 -2.69 1.00 44.02
CA ALA A 14 -2.92 -0.40 44.34
C ALA A 14 -3.37 -1.27 43.13
N THR A 15 -4.18 -0.73 42.23
CA THR A 15 -4.58 -1.42 40.98
C THR A 15 -3.51 -1.38 39.90
N ALA A 16 -2.65 -0.35 39.87
CA ALA A 16 -1.51 -0.31 38.95
C ALA A 16 -0.42 -1.34 39.30
N VAL A 17 -0.20 -1.59 40.59
CA VAL A 17 0.86 -2.51 41.06
C VAL A 17 0.43 -3.99 41.09
N THR A 18 -0.87 -4.29 41.21
CA THR A 18 -1.36 -5.69 41.25
C THR A 18 -1.48 -6.36 39.87
N VAL A 19 -1.63 -5.60 38.78
CA VAL A 19 -1.60 -6.16 37.41
C VAL A 19 -0.16 -6.52 36.97
N ALA A 20 0.85 -5.92 37.58
CA ALA A 20 2.26 -6.16 37.24
C ALA A 20 2.88 -7.44 37.86
N ALA A 21 2.18 -8.12 38.77
CA ALA A 21 2.79 -9.15 39.64
C ALA A 21 2.28 -10.60 39.44
N ALA A 22 1.38 -10.86 38.48
CA ALA A 22 0.70 -12.16 38.34
C ALA A 22 0.90 -12.87 36.99
N TYR A 23 1.66 -12.28 36.05
CA TYR A 23 1.91 -12.88 34.72
C TYR A 23 3.41 -13.03 34.42
N SER A 24 4.15 -13.69 35.33
CA SER A 24 5.36 -14.41 34.94
C SER A 24 4.98 -15.67 34.15
N VAL A 25 4.41 -15.48 32.96
CA VAL A 25 4.27 -16.56 31.98
C VAL A 25 5.69 -17.06 31.72
N PRO A 26 6.00 -18.37 31.87
CA PRO A 26 7.31 -18.85 31.48
C PRO A 26 7.48 -18.51 30.02
N ALA A 27 8.56 -17.80 29.67
CA ALA A 27 8.92 -17.54 28.30
C ALA A 27 9.25 -18.88 27.65
N HIS A 28 8.21 -19.56 27.17
CA HIS A 28 8.33 -20.69 26.28
C HIS A 28 8.96 -20.10 25.04
N ALA A 29 10.26 -20.34 24.90
CA ALA A 29 10.95 -20.17 23.65
C ALA A 29 10.30 -21.16 22.67
N HIS A 30 9.19 -20.75 22.07
CA HIS A 30 8.69 -21.34 20.86
C HIS A 30 9.89 -21.32 19.91
N ALA A 31 10.41 -22.50 19.61
CA ALA A 31 11.45 -22.67 18.63
C ALA A 31 10.83 -22.23 17.30
N ASN A 32 11.03 -20.95 16.99
CA ASN A 32 10.55 -20.35 15.76
C ASN A 32 11.17 -21.21 14.64
N PRO A 33 10.38 -21.90 13.80
CA PRO A 33 10.94 -22.62 12.67
C PRO A 33 11.76 -21.60 11.89
N ALA A 34 13.05 -21.87 11.71
CA ALA A 34 14.02 -20.87 11.31
C ALA A 34 13.54 -20.18 10.03
N ALA A 35 13.14 -18.90 10.15
CA ALA A 35 12.47 -18.17 9.09
C ALA A 35 13.29 -18.29 7.81
N PRO A 36 12.74 -18.90 6.73
CA PRO A 36 13.53 -19.22 5.56
C PRO A 36 14.28 -18.03 4.97
N SER A 37 15.45 -18.38 4.45
CA SER A 37 16.51 -17.43 4.26
C SER A 37 16.15 -16.41 3.19
N THR A 38 16.31 -15.14 3.51
CA THR A 38 16.36 -14.06 2.50
C THR A 38 17.68 -14.08 1.72
N ASN A 39 18.52 -15.11 1.91
CA ASN A 39 19.76 -15.32 1.16
C ASN A 39 19.44 -15.70 -0.29
N LEU A 40 19.74 -14.80 -1.22
CA LEU A 40 19.58 -15.04 -2.65
C LEU A 40 20.74 -15.91 -3.16
N ALA A 41 20.46 -16.93 -3.97
CA ALA A 41 21.47 -17.55 -4.82
C ALA A 41 21.65 -16.64 -6.05
N ILE A 42 22.81 -16.02 -6.18
CA ILE A 42 23.16 -15.12 -7.28
C ILE A 42 24.50 -15.61 -7.83
N ASP A 43 24.42 -16.51 -8.81
CA ASP A 43 25.60 -17.14 -9.41
C ASP A 43 26.16 -16.29 -10.56
N ASP A 44 25.27 -15.66 -11.34
CA ASP A 44 25.58 -14.68 -12.39
C ASP A 44 24.93 -13.33 -12.05
N CYS A 45 25.61 -12.22 -12.37
CA CYS A 45 25.10 -10.86 -12.14
C CYS A 45 24.29 -10.34 -13.34
N PRO A 46 22.95 -10.19 -13.25
CA PRO A 46 22.13 -9.75 -14.37
C PRO A 46 22.22 -8.22 -14.57
N ALA A 47 21.78 -7.72 -15.73
CA ALA A 47 21.69 -6.30 -15.98
C ALA A 47 20.68 -5.60 -15.04
N LEU A 48 19.55 -6.28 -14.78
CA LEU A 48 18.50 -5.86 -13.85
C LEU A 48 18.13 -7.05 -12.93
N TYR A 49 18.09 -6.83 -11.61
CA TYR A 49 17.54 -7.78 -10.65
C TYR A 49 16.18 -7.28 -10.17
N ALA A 50 15.11 -8.02 -10.41
CA ALA A 50 13.75 -7.62 -10.03
C ALA A 50 13.34 -8.20 -8.66
N LEU A 51 13.01 -7.34 -7.70
CA LEU A 51 12.50 -7.73 -6.38
C LEU A 51 10.99 -7.47 -6.29
N GLY A 52 10.22 -8.53 -6.10
CA GLY A 52 8.75 -8.49 -6.00
C GLY A 52 8.25 -8.61 -4.57
N VAL A 53 7.40 -7.69 -4.14
CA VAL A 53 6.69 -7.79 -2.85
C VAL A 53 5.22 -8.07 -3.11
N GLN A 54 4.80 -9.27 -2.75
CA GLN A 54 3.46 -9.80 -2.98
C GLN A 54 2.39 -9.11 -2.13
N GLY A 55 1.11 -9.29 -2.52
CA GLY A 55 -0.03 -8.84 -1.73
C GLY A 55 -0.24 -9.67 -0.46
N THR A 56 -1.23 -9.26 0.33
CA THR A 56 -1.68 -10.02 1.50
C THR A 56 -2.14 -11.42 1.09
N GLY A 57 -1.69 -12.47 1.79
CA GLY A 57 -1.98 -13.87 1.49
C GLY A 57 -1.25 -14.48 0.28
N GLU A 58 -0.40 -13.70 -0.40
CA GLU A 58 0.38 -14.16 -1.57
C GLU A 58 1.86 -14.44 -1.25
N SER A 59 2.25 -14.36 0.02
CA SER A 59 3.56 -14.76 0.53
C SER A 59 3.43 -15.41 1.91
N SER A 60 4.56 -15.87 2.42
CA SER A 60 4.74 -16.30 3.80
C SER A 60 6.21 -16.10 4.20
N PRO A 61 6.55 -16.09 5.50
CA PRO A 61 7.94 -15.99 5.96
C PRO A 61 8.87 -17.10 5.42
N ASP A 62 8.26 -18.22 4.99
CA ASP A 62 8.86 -19.43 4.42
C ASP A 62 8.69 -19.60 2.90
N ALA A 63 8.10 -18.63 2.21
CA ALA A 63 7.97 -18.67 0.76
C ALA A 63 9.34 -18.78 0.06
N ALA A 64 9.43 -19.60 -0.98
CA ALA A 64 10.65 -19.72 -1.77
C ALA A 64 10.84 -18.47 -2.66
N PRO A 65 11.93 -17.69 -2.54
CA PRO A 65 12.12 -16.45 -3.30
C PRO A 65 12.09 -16.64 -4.83
N THR A 66 12.41 -17.83 -5.31
CA THR A 66 12.52 -18.16 -6.74
C THR A 66 11.24 -18.81 -7.33
N THR A 67 10.13 -18.92 -6.60
CA THR A 67 8.88 -19.52 -7.14
C THR A 67 7.91 -18.45 -7.67
N ASP A 68 7.50 -18.52 -8.94
CA ASP A 68 6.50 -17.59 -9.51
C ASP A 68 5.07 -17.90 -9.03
N THR A 69 4.58 -17.09 -8.09
CA THR A 69 3.24 -17.18 -7.49
C THR A 69 2.52 -15.82 -7.47
N GLY A 70 1.26 -15.80 -7.01
CA GLY A 70 0.49 -14.56 -6.77
C GLY A 70 0.32 -13.65 -7.99
N MET A 71 -0.17 -12.44 -7.75
CA MET A 71 -0.41 -11.43 -8.79
C MET A 71 0.89 -11.08 -9.53
N LEU A 72 2.01 -10.92 -8.82
CA LEU A 72 3.27 -10.50 -9.44
C LEU A 72 3.90 -11.56 -10.36
N SER A 73 3.48 -12.82 -10.34
CA SER A 73 3.84 -13.79 -11.39
C SER A 73 3.39 -13.34 -12.78
N THR A 74 2.33 -12.52 -12.87
CA THR A 74 1.86 -11.91 -14.12
C THR A 74 2.75 -10.76 -14.62
N VAL A 75 3.72 -10.30 -13.81
CA VAL A 75 4.79 -9.39 -14.21
C VAL A 75 6.07 -10.18 -14.50
N PHE A 76 6.48 -11.06 -13.59
CA PHE A 76 7.80 -11.69 -13.65
C PHE A 76 7.91 -12.83 -14.66
N ARG A 77 6.88 -13.67 -14.87
CA ARG A 77 6.94 -14.67 -15.96
C ARG A 77 7.01 -14.01 -17.34
N PRO A 78 6.19 -12.97 -17.66
CA PRO A 78 6.33 -12.25 -18.92
C PRO A 78 7.65 -11.47 -19.05
N LEU A 79 8.21 -10.95 -17.95
CA LEU A 79 9.51 -10.27 -17.94
C LEU A 79 10.65 -11.22 -18.32
N LEU A 80 10.74 -12.39 -17.68
CA LEU A 80 11.74 -13.41 -18.01
C LEU A 80 11.61 -13.89 -19.47
N ALA A 81 10.38 -14.08 -19.97
CA ALA A 81 10.15 -14.42 -21.37
C ALA A 81 10.54 -13.29 -22.36
N ARG A 82 10.47 -12.03 -21.93
CA ARG A 82 10.81 -10.84 -22.74
C ARG A 82 12.27 -10.45 -22.71
N ALA A 83 13.02 -10.92 -21.72
CA ALA A 83 14.45 -10.66 -21.53
C ALA A 83 15.18 -11.98 -21.26
N ALA A 84 14.90 -12.97 -22.11
CA ALA A 84 15.42 -14.34 -22.00
C ALA A 84 16.91 -14.46 -22.38
N GLU A 85 17.52 -13.39 -22.89
CA GLU A 85 18.96 -13.34 -23.15
C GLU A 85 19.76 -13.47 -21.83
N PRO A 86 20.73 -14.39 -21.73
CA PRO A 86 21.49 -14.62 -20.49
C PRO A 86 22.11 -13.35 -19.92
N GLY A 87 21.98 -13.18 -18.60
CA GLY A 87 22.51 -12.01 -17.89
C GLY A 87 21.73 -10.70 -18.11
N LEU A 88 20.55 -10.70 -18.74
CA LEU A 88 19.70 -9.49 -18.74
C LEU A 88 18.91 -9.34 -17.44
N VAL A 89 18.14 -10.35 -17.04
CA VAL A 89 17.23 -10.27 -15.89
C VAL A 89 17.33 -11.52 -15.02
N ASP A 90 17.37 -11.31 -13.71
CA ASP A 90 16.95 -12.30 -12.72
C ASP A 90 15.90 -11.67 -11.78
N ARG A 91 15.18 -12.48 -10.99
CA ARG A 91 14.10 -12.01 -10.12
C ARG A 91 13.93 -12.85 -8.86
N ALA A 92 13.53 -12.19 -7.78
CA ALA A 92 13.12 -12.86 -6.54
C ALA A 92 11.88 -12.19 -5.91
N TYR A 93 11.07 -13.00 -5.22
CA TYR A 93 10.01 -12.52 -4.34
C TYR A 93 10.53 -12.37 -2.92
N VAL A 94 10.10 -11.31 -2.23
CA VAL A 94 10.40 -11.09 -0.81
C VAL A 94 9.53 -12.04 0.02
N PRO A 95 10.12 -13.01 0.75
CA PRO A 95 9.35 -13.95 1.57
C PRO A 95 9.04 -13.29 2.91
N TYR A 96 7.81 -12.86 3.14
CA TYR A 96 7.43 -12.09 4.33
C TYR A 96 6.04 -12.50 4.83
N GLU A 97 5.65 -11.95 5.96
CA GLU A 97 4.43 -12.31 6.69
C GLU A 97 3.17 -12.20 5.81
N ALA A 98 3.07 -11.21 4.92
CA ALA A 98 1.93 -11.00 4.02
C ALA A 98 0.55 -11.06 4.71
N SER A 99 0.47 -10.65 5.97
CA SER A 99 -0.71 -10.84 6.82
C SER A 99 -1.51 -9.56 7.05
N PHE A 100 -2.82 -9.72 7.19
CA PHE A 100 -3.75 -8.72 7.74
C PHE A 100 -4.40 -9.29 9.01
N GLY A 101 -3.59 -9.58 10.04
CA GLY A 101 -4.11 -9.98 11.35
C GLY A 101 -4.91 -11.29 11.38
N GLY A 102 -4.70 -12.19 10.40
CA GLY A 102 -5.42 -13.45 10.27
C GLY A 102 -6.83 -13.36 9.66
N PHE A 103 -7.23 -12.21 9.11
CA PHE A 103 -8.44 -12.11 8.27
C PHE A 103 -8.25 -12.72 6.87
N THR A 104 -7.03 -13.10 6.52
CA THR A 104 -6.59 -13.64 5.24
C THR A 104 -5.63 -14.79 5.48
N ASP A 105 -5.35 -15.58 4.44
CA ASP A 105 -4.14 -16.39 4.40
C ASP A 105 -2.89 -15.50 4.60
N GLY A 106 -1.76 -16.11 5.01
CA GLY A 106 -0.54 -15.39 5.46
C GLY A 106 -0.32 -15.36 6.98
N GLY A 107 -1.19 -15.98 7.77
CA GLY A 107 -1.03 -16.09 9.23
C GLY A 107 -1.57 -14.87 9.99
N ALA A 108 -1.20 -14.72 11.26
CA ALA A 108 -1.90 -13.86 12.23
C ALA A 108 -1.23 -12.52 12.60
N ALA A 109 -0.15 -12.12 11.91
CA ALA A 109 0.57 -10.90 12.22
C ALA A 109 -0.25 -9.64 11.85
N PRO A 110 -0.35 -8.61 12.71
CA PRO A 110 -0.99 -7.35 12.36
C PRO A 110 -0.39 -6.72 11.11
N TYR A 111 -1.21 -5.99 10.35
CA TYR A 111 -0.83 -5.33 9.10
C TYR A 111 0.44 -4.48 9.24
N ALA A 112 0.54 -3.70 10.31
CA ALA A 112 1.70 -2.86 10.59
C ALA A 112 2.98 -3.67 10.86
N GLU A 113 2.86 -4.84 11.50
CA GLU A 113 3.96 -5.76 11.76
C GLU A 113 4.43 -6.41 10.44
N SER A 114 3.48 -6.89 9.62
CA SER A 114 3.72 -7.47 8.29
C SER A 114 4.42 -6.49 7.34
N VAL A 115 3.95 -5.23 7.25
CA VAL A 115 4.59 -4.20 6.41
C VAL A 115 6.03 -3.91 6.87
N GLN A 116 6.29 -3.83 8.18
CA GLN A 116 7.66 -3.60 8.67
C GLN A 116 8.58 -4.81 8.41
N GLY A 117 8.09 -6.04 8.60
CA GLY A 117 8.81 -7.27 8.26
C GLY A 117 9.17 -7.32 6.78
N GLY A 118 8.17 -7.13 5.90
CA GLY A 118 8.36 -7.06 4.45
C GLY A 118 9.39 -6.01 4.03
N LEU A 119 9.32 -4.79 4.59
CA LEU A 119 10.28 -3.71 4.32
C LEU A 119 11.69 -4.06 4.77
N GLN A 120 11.85 -4.66 5.95
CA GLN A 120 13.16 -5.04 6.47
C GLN A 120 13.79 -6.18 5.66
N ARG A 121 12.98 -7.11 5.13
CA ARG A 121 13.43 -8.17 4.21
C ARG A 121 13.74 -7.64 2.82
N LEU A 122 12.93 -6.77 2.23
CA LEU A 122 13.21 -6.09 0.96
C LEU A 122 14.54 -5.32 1.02
N ARG A 123 14.75 -4.53 2.09
CA ARG A 123 16.03 -3.85 2.35
C ARG A 123 17.22 -4.81 2.46
N THR A 124 17.01 -6.03 2.94
CA THR A 124 18.06 -7.03 3.14
C THR A 124 18.42 -7.71 1.82
N MET A 125 17.44 -8.05 0.99
CA MET A 125 17.65 -8.62 -0.35
C MET A 125 18.24 -7.58 -1.32
N ALA A 126 17.76 -6.34 -1.29
CA ALA A 126 18.30 -5.24 -2.10
C ALA A 126 19.79 -4.98 -1.83
N ARG A 127 20.21 -5.02 -0.55
CA ARG A 127 21.64 -4.95 -0.18
C ARG A 127 22.43 -6.13 -0.72
N GLN A 128 21.97 -7.37 -0.52
CA GLN A 128 22.68 -8.55 -1.01
C GLN A 128 22.94 -8.53 -2.53
N VAL A 129 21.93 -8.13 -3.33
CA VAL A 129 22.13 -7.92 -4.78
C VAL A 129 23.16 -6.81 -5.01
N ALA A 130 23.01 -5.69 -4.30
CA ALA A 130 23.86 -4.53 -4.52
C ALA A 130 25.34 -4.76 -4.16
N ASP A 131 25.60 -5.57 -3.13
CA ASP A 131 26.92 -5.91 -2.61
C ASP A 131 27.61 -6.99 -3.48
N ARG A 132 26.88 -8.01 -3.93
CA ARG A 132 27.44 -9.09 -4.78
C ARG A 132 27.60 -8.67 -6.24
N CYS A 133 26.73 -7.81 -6.72
CA CYS A 133 26.72 -7.36 -8.11
C CYS A 133 26.75 -5.82 -8.20
N PRO A 134 27.95 -5.20 -8.05
CA PRO A 134 28.12 -3.75 -8.03
C PRO A 134 27.55 -3.01 -9.25
N ASP A 135 27.47 -3.67 -10.40
CA ASP A 135 26.91 -3.07 -11.62
C ASP A 135 25.41 -3.33 -11.80
N THR A 136 24.85 -4.43 -11.29
CA THR A 136 23.43 -4.82 -11.43
C THR A 136 22.50 -3.76 -10.84
N ARG A 137 21.50 -3.30 -11.59
CA ARG A 137 20.49 -2.37 -11.05
C ARG A 137 19.27 -3.13 -10.54
N LEU A 138 18.53 -2.51 -9.62
CA LEU A 138 17.33 -3.06 -9.01
C LEU A 138 16.07 -2.58 -9.74
N GLY A 139 15.18 -3.50 -10.07
CA GLY A 139 13.78 -3.19 -10.36
C GLY A 139 12.93 -3.60 -9.15
N ILE A 140 12.02 -2.75 -8.67
CA ILE A 140 11.15 -3.09 -7.53
C ILE A 140 9.70 -3.16 -8.01
N VAL A 141 8.98 -4.22 -7.65
CA VAL A 141 7.55 -4.34 -7.94
C VAL A 141 6.80 -4.68 -6.67
N GLY A 142 5.71 -3.96 -6.38
CA GLY A 142 4.87 -4.22 -5.20
C GLY A 142 3.40 -4.27 -5.56
N TYR A 143 2.63 -5.11 -4.88
CA TYR A 143 1.17 -5.19 -5.02
C TYR A 143 0.46 -5.12 -3.66
N SER A 144 -0.58 -4.31 -3.55
CA SER A 144 -1.42 -4.20 -2.34
C SER A 144 -0.57 -3.89 -1.08
N GLN A 145 -0.57 -4.76 -0.05
CA GLN A 145 0.36 -4.64 1.08
C GLN A 145 1.84 -4.57 0.64
N GLY A 146 2.25 -5.34 -0.36
CA GLY A 146 3.58 -5.26 -0.93
C GLY A 146 3.85 -3.96 -1.72
N ALA A 147 2.81 -3.29 -2.23
CA ALA A 147 2.96 -1.96 -2.82
C ALA A 147 3.22 -0.90 -1.75
N HIS A 148 2.60 -1.00 -0.56
CA HIS A 148 2.96 -0.19 0.60
C HIS A 148 4.44 -0.39 0.97
N VAL A 149 4.88 -1.66 1.10
CA VAL A 149 6.28 -2.00 1.39
C VAL A 149 7.26 -1.41 0.36
N ALA A 150 6.95 -1.58 -0.94
CA ALA A 150 7.78 -1.07 -2.03
C ALA A 150 7.76 0.47 -2.11
N SER A 151 6.64 1.12 -1.78
CA SER A 151 6.52 2.58 -1.65
C SER A 151 7.44 3.10 -0.56
N MET A 152 7.39 2.56 0.67
CA MET A 152 8.29 2.96 1.77
C MET A 152 9.77 2.80 1.39
N PHE A 153 10.14 1.68 0.77
CA PHE A 153 11.51 1.46 0.29
C PHE A 153 11.94 2.49 -0.76
N ALA A 154 11.05 2.80 -1.72
CA ALA A 154 11.32 3.80 -2.75
C ALA A 154 11.44 5.22 -2.18
N GLN A 155 10.65 5.57 -1.17
CA GLN A 155 10.75 6.85 -0.46
C GLN A 155 12.12 6.99 0.23
N GLU A 156 12.53 5.98 1.00
CA GLU A 156 13.83 5.96 1.71
C GLU A 156 15.00 6.10 0.74
N VAL A 157 15.02 5.29 -0.32
CA VAL A 157 16.07 5.33 -1.35
C VAL A 157 16.06 6.68 -2.09
N GLY A 158 14.88 7.19 -2.45
CA GLY A 158 14.72 8.47 -3.14
C GLY A 158 15.18 9.68 -2.32
N LEU A 159 15.02 9.62 -0.99
CA LEU A 159 15.50 10.64 -0.04
C LEU A 159 16.99 10.46 0.34
N GLY A 160 17.66 9.40 -0.14
CA GLY A 160 19.05 9.09 0.23
C GLY A 160 19.24 8.52 1.63
N ALA A 161 18.14 8.16 2.32
CA ALA A 161 18.15 7.49 3.63
C ALA A 161 18.06 5.95 3.53
N GLY A 162 17.89 5.44 2.30
CA GLY A 162 17.75 4.01 2.02
C GLY A 162 19.06 3.23 2.11
N VAL A 163 18.91 1.90 2.07
CA VAL A 163 20.01 0.94 2.20
C VAL A 163 20.84 0.73 0.92
N VAL A 164 20.43 1.37 -0.17
CA VAL A 164 21.13 1.46 -1.46
C VAL A 164 20.94 2.88 -2.00
N PRO A 165 21.91 3.48 -2.69
CA PRO A 165 21.74 4.81 -3.27
C PRO A 165 20.74 4.81 -4.44
N ALA A 166 20.14 5.98 -4.71
CA ALA A 166 19.05 6.15 -5.68
C ALA A 166 19.43 5.87 -7.14
N ASP A 167 20.72 5.78 -7.46
CA ASP A 167 21.20 5.39 -8.79
C ASP A 167 21.17 3.86 -9.01
N ARG A 168 21.08 3.06 -7.93
CA ARG A 168 20.99 1.59 -7.97
C ARG A 168 19.61 1.08 -8.34
N VAL A 169 18.53 1.86 -8.12
CA VAL A 169 17.14 1.46 -8.44
C VAL A 169 16.74 2.00 -9.81
N ALA A 170 16.68 1.14 -10.83
CA ALA A 170 16.37 1.55 -12.20
C ALA A 170 14.88 1.86 -12.43
N ALA A 171 13.97 1.11 -11.78
CA ALA A 171 12.53 1.24 -11.96
C ALA A 171 11.76 0.74 -10.73
N VAL A 172 10.60 1.35 -10.45
CA VAL A 172 9.66 0.89 -9.40
C VAL A 172 8.24 0.90 -9.95
N ALA A 173 7.50 -0.21 -9.77
CA ALA A 173 6.09 -0.32 -10.10
C ALA A 173 5.26 -0.72 -8.87
N LEU A 174 4.24 0.07 -8.56
CA LEU A 174 3.34 -0.13 -7.43
C LEU A 174 1.93 -0.38 -7.98
N PHE A 175 1.29 -1.48 -7.59
CA PHE A 175 -0.07 -1.83 -7.97
C PHE A 175 -0.98 -1.82 -6.75
N GLY A 176 -2.07 -1.05 -6.77
CA GLY A 176 -3.03 -1.04 -5.65
C GLY A 176 -2.44 -0.47 -4.35
N ASP A 177 -1.53 0.51 -4.45
CA ASP A 177 -0.77 1.07 -3.32
C ASP A 177 -1.65 1.77 -2.26
N PRO A 178 -1.71 1.24 -1.01
CA PRO A 178 -2.40 1.87 0.11
C PRO A 178 -1.86 3.24 0.52
N THR A 179 -0.64 3.58 0.14
CA THR A 179 0.00 4.89 0.41
C THR A 179 -0.17 5.90 -0.72
N ARG A 180 -0.96 5.58 -1.75
CA ARG A 180 -1.24 6.48 -2.86
C ARG A 180 -1.97 7.74 -2.39
N ASN A 181 -1.46 8.91 -2.75
CA ASN A 181 -2.12 10.19 -2.47
C ASN A 181 -3.39 10.38 -3.32
N PRO A 182 -4.43 11.06 -2.79
CA PRO A 182 -5.61 11.46 -3.56
C PRO A 182 -5.24 12.19 -4.85
N ASN A 183 -5.94 11.89 -5.96
CA ASN A 183 -5.68 12.43 -7.29
C ASN A 183 -4.22 12.26 -7.82
N ALA A 184 -3.39 11.42 -7.19
CA ALA A 184 -1.99 11.29 -7.59
C ALA A 184 -1.85 10.80 -9.05
N PRO A 185 -1.01 11.46 -9.88
CA PRO A 185 -0.72 11.01 -11.23
C PRO A 185 -0.02 9.65 -11.22
N LEU A 186 -0.07 8.94 -12.35
CA LEU A 186 0.58 7.63 -12.52
C LEU A 186 2.07 7.64 -12.18
N PHE A 187 2.76 8.77 -12.35
CA PHE A 187 4.12 9.00 -11.86
C PHE A 187 4.08 10.08 -10.77
N PRO A 188 4.01 9.73 -9.47
CA PRO A 188 3.90 10.69 -8.38
C PRO A 188 5.04 11.72 -8.38
N GLY A 189 4.69 13.00 -8.25
CA GLY A 189 5.61 14.12 -8.46
C GLY A 189 5.81 14.54 -9.92
N SER A 190 5.14 13.93 -10.89
CA SER A 190 5.24 14.29 -12.32
C SER A 190 3.86 14.28 -13.01
N PRO A 191 2.99 15.29 -12.75
CA PRO A 191 1.69 15.42 -13.40
C PRO A 191 1.80 15.42 -14.94
N GLY A 192 0.89 14.69 -15.60
CA GLY A 192 0.85 14.60 -17.07
C GLY A 192 1.94 13.70 -17.70
N LYS A 193 2.88 13.16 -16.93
CA LYS A 193 3.86 12.16 -17.42
C LYS A 193 3.13 10.87 -17.80
N ARG A 194 3.47 10.29 -18.96
CA ARG A 194 2.82 9.09 -19.52
C ARG A 194 3.77 7.93 -19.84
N THR A 195 5.07 8.14 -19.63
CA THR A 195 6.14 7.14 -19.81
C THR A 195 7.14 7.30 -18.67
N PRO A 196 7.78 6.21 -18.21
CA PRO A 196 8.83 6.28 -17.19
C PRO A 196 10.08 7.02 -17.70
N ASP A 197 10.91 7.49 -16.78
CA ASP A 197 12.25 7.99 -17.11
C ASP A 197 13.29 6.86 -17.30
N PRO A 198 14.35 7.09 -18.08
CA PRO A 198 15.47 6.16 -18.22
C PRO A 198 16.13 5.78 -16.90
N ALA A 199 16.73 4.59 -16.88
CA ALA A 199 17.60 4.19 -15.78
C ALA A 199 18.85 5.09 -15.72
N PRO A 200 19.39 5.37 -14.51
CA PRO A 200 20.55 6.24 -14.34
C PRO A 200 21.76 5.80 -15.19
N GLY A 201 22.21 6.69 -16.07
CA GLY A 201 23.35 6.45 -16.97
C GLY A 201 23.01 5.75 -18.29
N THR A 202 21.75 5.42 -18.57
CA THR A 202 21.32 4.90 -19.87
C THR A 202 20.69 5.99 -20.75
N HIS A 203 20.66 5.75 -22.07
CA HIS A 203 20.00 6.62 -23.03
C HIS A 203 18.49 6.35 -23.16
N GLY A 204 17.97 5.28 -22.56
CA GLY A 204 16.55 4.91 -22.62
C GLY A 204 16.02 4.62 -24.03
N GLN A 205 16.85 4.10 -24.95
CA GLN A 205 16.46 3.90 -26.34
C GLN A 205 15.40 2.81 -26.47
N ARG A 206 15.53 1.73 -25.70
CA ARG A 206 14.52 0.66 -25.63
C ARG A 206 13.28 1.15 -24.89
N LEU A 207 13.48 1.93 -23.84
CA LEU A 207 12.38 2.53 -23.07
C LEU A 207 11.50 3.47 -23.90
N ALA A 208 12.09 4.28 -24.77
CA ALA A 208 11.38 5.24 -25.62
C ALA A 208 10.46 4.60 -26.67
N ALA A 209 10.58 3.29 -26.91
CA ALA A 209 9.70 2.53 -27.81
C ALA A 209 8.40 2.05 -27.14
N LEU A 210 8.25 2.21 -25.82
CA LEU A 210 7.06 1.79 -25.08
C LEU A 210 5.87 2.73 -25.37
N PRO A 211 4.62 2.19 -25.40
CA PRO A 211 3.44 3.03 -25.57
C PRO A 211 3.25 3.99 -24.39
N ALA A 212 2.65 5.15 -24.67
CA ALA A 212 2.23 6.08 -23.64
C ALA A 212 1.02 5.53 -22.87
N LEU A 213 1.05 5.67 -21.54
CA LEU A 213 -0.03 5.31 -20.63
C LEU A 213 -1.11 6.41 -20.53
N PRO A 214 -2.32 6.11 -20.02
CA PRO A 214 -3.38 7.09 -19.87
C PRO A 214 -3.00 8.18 -18.86
N ALA A 215 -3.44 9.41 -19.12
CA ALA A 215 -3.12 10.55 -18.26
C ALA A 215 -4.10 10.73 -17.08
N ALA A 216 -5.29 10.12 -17.13
CA ALA A 216 -6.34 10.33 -16.13
C ALA A 216 -6.08 9.46 -14.88
N PRO A 217 -5.77 10.05 -13.71
CA PRO A 217 -5.63 9.30 -12.48
C PRO A 217 -6.99 8.91 -11.91
N ALA A 218 -7.02 7.87 -11.08
CA ALA A 218 -8.16 7.60 -10.23
C ALA A 218 -8.24 8.72 -9.14
N PRO A 219 -9.40 9.38 -8.93
CA PRO A 219 -9.45 10.59 -8.09
C PRO A 219 -9.30 10.31 -6.58
N GLY A 220 -9.61 9.09 -6.11
CA GLY A 220 -9.43 8.69 -4.73
C GLY A 220 -7.96 8.55 -4.32
N GLY A 221 -7.73 8.20 -3.06
CA GLY A 221 -6.42 7.87 -2.48
C GLY A 221 -6.43 6.51 -1.77
N GLY A 222 -5.29 6.04 -1.29
CA GLY A 222 -5.20 4.73 -0.65
C GLY A 222 -5.65 4.72 0.82
N ILE A 223 -6.16 3.57 1.28
CA ILE A 223 -6.66 3.40 2.66
C ILE A 223 -5.58 3.28 3.73
N GLY A 224 -4.30 3.27 3.33
CA GLY A 224 -3.17 3.18 4.25
C GLY A 224 -2.94 4.44 5.09
N PRO A 225 -2.05 4.36 6.09
CA PRO A 225 -1.77 5.47 7.01
C PRO A 225 -1.20 6.70 6.30
N GLU A 226 -1.76 7.87 6.59
CA GLU A 226 -1.39 9.16 5.96
C GLU A 226 0.11 9.46 6.02
N ARG A 227 0.75 9.12 7.14
CA ARG A 227 2.18 9.34 7.40
C ARG A 227 3.14 8.57 6.50
N ASP A 228 2.68 7.48 5.87
CA ASP A 228 3.49 6.65 4.97
C ASP A 228 3.26 7.05 3.50
N ARG A 229 2.39 8.04 3.23
CA ARG A 229 2.15 8.60 1.90
C ARG A 229 3.24 9.61 1.54
N ALA A 230 3.69 9.58 0.28
CA ALA A 230 4.62 10.57 -0.25
C ALA A 230 4.08 11.24 -1.52
N ALA A 231 4.19 12.58 -1.59
CA ALA A 231 3.73 13.36 -2.74
C ALA A 231 4.57 13.09 -4.01
N ASN A 232 5.82 12.65 -3.82
CA ASN A 232 6.77 12.27 -4.85
C ASN A 232 7.81 11.31 -4.22
N PHE A 233 8.73 10.76 -5.04
CA PHE A 233 9.77 9.84 -4.57
C PHE A 233 11.18 10.45 -4.66
N ALA A 234 11.28 11.78 -4.50
CA ALA A 234 12.52 12.56 -4.57
C ALA A 234 13.40 12.14 -5.76
N ALA A 235 14.61 11.60 -5.53
CA ALA A 235 15.53 11.19 -6.60
C ALA A 235 14.99 10.06 -7.51
N LEU A 236 14.00 9.28 -7.07
CA LEU A 236 13.32 8.25 -7.88
C LEU A 236 12.09 8.77 -8.64
N THR A 237 11.69 10.03 -8.47
CA THR A 237 10.55 10.62 -9.20
C THR A 237 10.71 10.42 -10.72
N GLY A 238 9.62 10.02 -11.38
CA GLY A 238 9.61 9.65 -12.80
C GLY A 238 10.09 8.22 -13.11
N ARG A 239 10.82 7.56 -12.19
CA ARG A 239 11.15 6.12 -12.22
C ARG A 239 10.22 5.25 -11.36
N VAL A 240 9.33 5.87 -10.57
CA VAL A 240 8.25 5.19 -9.82
C VAL A 240 6.90 5.40 -10.52
N ALA A 241 6.22 4.30 -10.84
CA ALA A 241 4.85 4.30 -11.36
C ALA A 241 3.87 3.70 -10.33
N SER A 242 2.77 4.41 -10.03
CA SER A 242 1.71 4.01 -9.10
C SER A 242 0.42 3.71 -9.86
N PHE A 243 0.25 2.45 -10.25
CA PHE A 243 -0.93 1.95 -10.93
C PHE A 243 -2.06 1.73 -9.92
N CYS A 244 -3.22 2.32 -10.22
CA CYS A 244 -4.41 2.18 -9.40
C CYS A 244 -5.63 1.99 -10.31
N ALA A 245 -6.37 0.89 -10.11
CA ALA A 245 -7.60 0.62 -10.83
C ALA A 245 -8.75 1.46 -10.24
N ALA A 246 -9.52 2.13 -11.08
CA ALA A 246 -10.68 2.89 -10.61
C ALA A 246 -11.70 1.96 -9.92
N GLY A 247 -12.07 2.28 -8.69
CA GLY A 247 -12.92 1.47 -7.81
C GLY A 247 -12.16 0.45 -6.94
N ASP A 248 -10.82 0.40 -6.99
CA ASP A 248 -10.01 -0.38 -6.05
C ASP A 248 -9.84 0.41 -4.73
N LEU A 249 -10.57 0.04 -3.69
CA LEU A 249 -10.49 0.70 -2.38
C LEU A 249 -9.09 0.67 -1.75
N ALA A 250 -8.17 -0.21 -2.20
CA ALA A 250 -6.81 -0.15 -1.69
C ALA A 250 -6.13 1.19 -2.01
N CYS A 251 -6.37 1.77 -3.20
CA CYS A 251 -5.62 2.92 -3.74
C CYS A 251 -6.49 4.07 -4.29
N ASP A 252 -7.81 3.87 -4.43
CA ASP A 252 -8.81 4.81 -4.97
C ASP A 252 -10.02 4.95 -4.02
N ALA A 253 -9.84 4.75 -2.71
CA ALA A 253 -10.87 5.09 -1.73
C ALA A 253 -11.20 6.60 -1.77
N PRO A 254 -12.41 7.04 -1.36
CA PRO A 254 -12.76 8.45 -1.36
C PRO A 254 -11.73 9.28 -0.58
N ALA A 255 -11.36 10.45 -1.12
CA ALA A 255 -10.31 11.29 -0.54
C ALA A 255 -10.66 11.68 0.90
N ASP A 256 -11.93 12.03 1.12
CA ASP A 256 -12.51 12.42 2.40
C ASP A 256 -13.16 11.21 3.09
N ALA A 257 -12.42 10.10 3.24
CA ALA A 257 -12.84 8.92 4.00
C ALA A 257 -11.93 8.57 5.21
N PRO A 258 -11.60 9.52 6.12
CA PRO A 258 -10.82 9.23 7.32
C PRO A 258 -11.41 8.10 8.20
N ILE A 259 -12.75 7.97 8.28
CA ILE A 259 -13.39 6.87 9.00
C ILE A 259 -13.09 5.50 8.36
N LEU A 260 -13.02 5.43 7.02
CA LEU A 260 -12.63 4.19 6.33
C LEU A 260 -11.17 3.83 6.62
N ARG A 261 -10.26 4.82 6.64
CA ARG A 261 -8.85 4.63 7.07
C ARG A 261 -8.79 4.14 8.52
N ALA A 262 -9.58 4.73 9.42
CA ALA A 262 -9.62 4.33 10.82
C ALA A 262 -10.09 2.88 11.01
N VAL A 263 -11.16 2.47 10.30
CA VAL A 263 -11.64 1.08 10.29
C VAL A 263 -10.58 0.13 9.73
N ALA A 264 -9.90 0.49 8.63
CA ALA A 264 -8.82 -0.32 8.07
C ALA A 264 -7.64 -0.48 9.04
N ASN A 265 -7.22 0.60 9.71
CA ASN A 265 -6.15 0.57 10.71
C ASN A 265 -6.51 -0.26 11.95
N ILE A 266 -7.76 -0.19 12.43
CA ILE A 266 -8.24 -0.99 13.58
C ILE A 266 -8.36 -2.47 13.18
N ALA A 267 -8.94 -2.78 12.02
CA ALA A 267 -9.02 -4.15 11.53
C ALA A 267 -7.62 -4.75 11.32
N GLY A 268 -6.68 -3.96 10.81
CA GLY A 268 -5.28 -4.36 10.63
C GLY A 268 -4.49 -4.57 11.93
N GLN A 269 -5.06 -4.24 13.10
CA GLN A 269 -4.47 -4.54 14.42
C GLN A 269 -4.94 -5.88 15.01
N ALA A 270 -5.92 -6.54 14.39
CA ALA A 270 -6.41 -7.82 14.88
C ALA A 270 -5.31 -8.89 14.92
N ARG A 271 -5.46 -9.86 15.83
CA ARG A 271 -4.67 -11.11 15.84
C ARG A 271 -5.61 -12.31 15.90
N ILE A 272 -6.04 -12.78 14.72
CA ILE A 272 -6.88 -13.96 14.55
C ILE A 272 -5.97 -15.17 14.32
N SER A 273 -5.83 -16.01 15.36
CA SER A 273 -5.07 -17.25 15.30
C SER A 273 -6.00 -18.43 15.53
N GLY A 274 -6.05 -19.38 14.57
CA GLY A 274 -6.60 -20.73 14.80
C GLY A 274 -8.07 -20.83 15.25
N GLY A 275 -8.87 -19.77 15.07
CA GLY A 275 -10.28 -19.76 15.47
C GLY A 275 -10.55 -19.38 16.94
N ASP A 276 -9.63 -18.66 17.62
CA ASP A 276 -9.93 -18.02 18.91
C ASP A 276 -10.58 -16.62 18.73
N PRO A 277 -11.91 -16.48 18.92
CA PRO A 277 -12.57 -15.19 18.81
C PRO A 277 -12.29 -14.26 20.00
N VAL A 278 -11.84 -14.78 21.15
CA VAL A 278 -11.65 -13.97 22.37
C VAL A 278 -10.40 -13.09 22.23
N THR A 279 -9.29 -13.67 21.77
CA THR A 279 -8.06 -12.91 21.45
C THR A 279 -8.30 -11.88 20.34
N ALA A 280 -9.04 -12.25 19.30
CA ALA A 280 -9.41 -11.34 18.21
C ALA A 280 -10.22 -10.14 18.73
N LEU A 281 -11.30 -10.38 19.49
CA LEU A 281 -12.12 -9.32 20.11
C LEU A 281 -11.31 -8.46 21.09
N GLY A 282 -10.41 -9.07 21.87
CA GLY A 282 -9.48 -8.36 22.76
C GLY A 282 -8.62 -7.36 22.01
N SER A 283 -7.94 -7.80 20.94
CA SER A 283 -7.08 -6.94 20.12
C SER A 283 -7.82 -5.77 19.45
N ILE A 284 -9.07 -5.99 19.00
CA ILE A 284 -9.91 -4.93 18.42
C ILE A 284 -10.39 -3.95 19.50
N ALA A 285 -10.80 -4.45 20.67
CA ALA A 285 -11.21 -3.60 21.79
C ALA A 285 -10.05 -2.75 22.34
N GLU A 286 -8.85 -3.31 22.41
CA GLU A 286 -7.61 -2.63 22.77
C GLU A 286 -7.26 -1.53 21.74
N ALA A 287 -7.31 -1.84 20.44
CA ALA A 287 -7.11 -0.87 19.38
C ALA A 287 -8.11 0.30 19.44
N LEU A 288 -9.40 0.01 19.66
CA LEU A 288 -10.45 1.02 19.85
C LEU A 288 -10.20 1.90 21.09
N ALA A 289 -9.79 1.30 22.21
CA ALA A 289 -9.48 2.00 23.45
C ALA A 289 -8.28 2.95 23.25
N PHE A 290 -7.17 2.45 22.71
CA PHE A 290 -5.99 3.29 22.44
C PHE A 290 -6.26 4.38 21.41
N THR A 291 -7.01 4.08 20.34
CA THR A 291 -7.44 5.10 19.35
C THR A 291 -8.20 6.23 20.05
N SER A 292 -9.12 5.88 20.94
CA SER A 292 -9.93 6.87 21.68
C SER A 292 -9.07 7.75 22.61
N ILE A 293 -8.13 7.14 23.35
CA ILE A 293 -7.23 7.87 24.26
C ILE A 293 -6.28 8.78 23.46
N LYS A 294 -5.65 8.26 22.40
CA LYS A 294 -4.77 9.03 21.50
C LYS A 294 -5.51 10.19 20.84
N THR A 295 -6.75 9.98 20.39
CA THR A 295 -7.60 11.06 19.82
C THR A 295 -7.85 12.15 20.85
N ALA A 296 -8.27 11.78 22.07
CA ALA A 296 -8.54 12.74 23.14
C ALA A 296 -7.28 13.53 23.56
N ALA A 297 -6.12 12.86 23.65
CA ALA A 297 -4.84 13.50 23.91
C ALA A 297 -4.47 14.49 22.80
N ALA A 298 -4.58 14.09 21.53
CA ALA A 298 -4.27 14.94 20.39
C ALA A 298 -5.16 16.18 20.30
N VAL A 299 -6.48 16.04 20.54
CA VAL A 299 -7.40 17.19 20.64
C VAL A 299 -6.98 18.12 21.79
N ALA A 300 -6.73 17.56 22.98
CA ALA A 300 -6.43 18.36 24.17
C ALA A 300 -5.06 19.08 24.13
N GLU A 301 -4.08 18.54 23.39
CA GLU A 301 -2.78 19.18 23.21
C GLU A 301 -2.75 20.15 22.01
N GLN A 302 -3.43 19.82 20.91
CA GLN A 302 -3.24 20.49 19.61
C GLN A 302 -4.39 21.41 19.18
N ASP A 303 -5.64 21.13 19.59
CA ASP A 303 -6.81 21.95 19.22
C ASP A 303 -7.27 22.89 20.34
N ILE A 304 -6.98 22.56 21.60
CA ILE A 304 -7.42 23.36 22.75
C ILE A 304 -6.39 24.45 23.04
N GLN A 305 -6.75 25.68 22.70
CA GLN A 305 -5.97 26.89 22.97
C GLN A 305 -6.51 27.62 24.19
N GLY A 306 -5.62 28.26 24.96
CA GLY A 306 -5.97 29.05 26.15
C GLY A 306 -5.17 28.63 27.39
N ASN A 307 -4.87 29.61 28.26
CA ASN A 307 -4.01 29.42 29.43
C ASN A 307 -4.79 29.37 30.77
N ASN A 308 -6.12 29.50 30.73
CA ASN A 308 -7.00 29.40 31.90
C ASN A 308 -8.42 28.98 31.45
N PRO A 309 -9.26 28.42 32.36
CA PRO A 309 -10.56 27.84 31.99
C PRO A 309 -11.53 28.79 31.29
N ALA A 310 -11.46 30.09 31.54
CA ALA A 310 -12.33 31.10 30.91
C ALA A 310 -11.89 31.48 29.48
N GLN A 311 -10.66 31.14 29.09
CA GLN A 311 -10.07 31.41 27.78
C GLN A 311 -9.88 30.15 26.93
N LEU A 312 -10.30 28.97 27.41
CA LEU A 312 -10.24 27.74 26.63
C LEU A 312 -11.19 27.83 25.43
N SER A 313 -10.64 27.59 24.25
CA SER A 313 -11.37 27.49 22.98
C SER A 313 -10.84 26.36 22.14
N LEU A 314 -11.74 25.67 21.44
CA LEU A 314 -11.37 24.72 20.40
C LEU A 314 -11.07 25.49 19.11
N ALA A 315 -9.86 25.31 18.58
CA ALA A 315 -9.39 25.88 17.33
C ALA A 315 -8.73 24.75 16.52
N PRO A 316 -9.54 23.84 15.94
CA PRO A 316 -9.05 22.57 15.45
C PRO A 316 -8.29 22.72 14.12
N GLY A 317 -7.12 22.10 14.04
CA GLY A 317 -6.30 22.05 12.82
C GLY A 317 -6.64 20.90 11.87
N LYS A 318 -7.44 19.94 12.33
CA LYS A 318 -7.96 18.78 11.60
C LYS A 318 -9.39 18.47 12.08
N SER A 319 -10.19 17.81 11.26
CA SER A 319 -11.48 17.26 11.68
C SER A 319 -11.30 16.14 12.73
N ILE A 320 -12.34 15.87 13.53
CA ILE A 320 -12.30 14.79 14.52
C ILE A 320 -12.11 13.42 13.84
N ALA A 321 -12.75 13.19 12.69
CA ALA A 321 -12.56 11.95 11.93
C ALA A 321 -11.10 11.77 11.48
N GLU A 322 -10.42 12.81 10.99
CA GLU A 322 -8.99 12.73 10.66
C GLU A 322 -8.13 12.45 11.90
N ARG A 323 -8.46 13.04 13.05
CA ARG A 323 -7.76 12.73 14.31
C ARG A 323 -7.94 11.29 14.76
N ILE A 324 -9.14 10.72 14.57
CA ILE A 324 -9.41 9.30 14.81
C ILE A 324 -8.60 8.44 13.82
N ALA A 325 -8.52 8.83 12.55
CA ALA A 325 -7.72 8.14 11.54
C ALA A 325 -6.23 8.14 11.88
N ASP A 326 -5.67 9.28 12.27
CA ASP A 326 -4.27 9.39 12.72
C ASP A 326 -4.02 8.56 14.00
N ALA A 327 -4.89 8.69 15.00
CA ALA A 327 -4.81 8.00 16.27
C ALA A 327 -4.93 6.47 16.14
N SER A 328 -5.65 6.00 15.12
CA SER A 328 -5.87 4.57 14.87
C SER A 328 -4.64 3.82 14.39
N ASP A 329 -3.59 4.52 13.90
CA ASP A 329 -2.34 3.87 13.53
C ASP A 329 -1.64 3.31 14.79
N PRO A 330 -1.39 1.99 14.87
CA PRO A 330 -0.78 1.37 16.05
C PRO A 330 0.61 1.92 16.35
N ARG A 331 1.34 2.39 15.33
CA ARG A 331 2.74 2.83 15.45
C ARG A 331 2.84 4.33 15.80
N ILE A 332 1.72 5.02 16.08
CA ILE A 332 1.71 6.31 16.78
C ILE A 332 1.72 6.01 18.29
N PRO A 333 2.73 6.44 19.05
CA PRO A 333 2.81 6.17 20.49
C PRO A 333 1.71 6.91 21.26
N LEU A 334 1.33 6.36 22.41
CA LEU A 334 0.47 7.06 23.36
C LEU A 334 1.32 8.00 24.23
N ASP A 335 1.20 9.32 24.04
CA ASP A 335 1.77 10.29 24.99
C ASP A 335 0.88 10.38 26.23
N VAL A 336 1.24 9.61 27.26
CA VAL A 336 0.55 9.59 28.56
C VAL A 336 0.70 10.93 29.29
N ASP A 337 1.86 11.59 29.16
CA ASP A 337 2.13 12.88 29.80
C ASP A 337 1.39 14.02 29.08
N GLY A 338 1.30 13.99 27.76
CA GLY A 338 0.42 14.85 26.96
C GLY A 338 -1.05 14.65 27.27
N ALA A 339 -1.51 13.40 27.38
CA ALA A 339 -2.88 13.09 27.80
C ALA A 339 -3.18 13.66 29.20
N LEU A 340 -2.28 13.47 30.18
CA LEU A 340 -2.41 14.01 31.53
C LEU A 340 -2.39 15.55 31.54
N ARG A 341 -1.45 16.18 30.82
CA ARG A 341 -1.38 17.65 30.66
C ARG A 341 -2.66 18.21 30.01
N GLY A 342 -3.21 17.51 29.02
CA GLY A 342 -4.48 17.84 28.37
C GLY A 342 -5.67 17.75 29.31
N VAL A 343 -5.82 16.65 30.06
CA VAL A 343 -6.85 16.48 31.09
C VAL A 343 -6.74 17.55 32.18
N LEU A 344 -5.53 17.90 32.61
CA LEU A 344 -5.30 18.98 33.59
C LEU A 344 -5.64 20.38 33.04
N ARG A 345 -5.36 20.65 31.75
CA ARG A 345 -5.77 21.91 31.09
C ARG A 345 -7.28 22.04 30.95
N VAL A 346 -7.97 20.97 30.54
CA VAL A 346 -9.42 20.95 30.30
C VAL A 346 -10.22 20.88 31.61
N GLY A 347 -9.64 20.30 32.65
CA GLY A 347 -10.27 20.14 33.96
C GLY A 347 -11.40 19.10 33.98
N LEU A 348 -11.95 18.88 35.19
CA LEU A 348 -12.96 17.85 35.47
C LEU A 348 -14.26 18.00 34.64
N ILE A 349 -14.58 19.20 34.16
CA ILE A 349 -15.84 19.48 33.45
C ILE A 349 -15.83 18.88 32.04
N GLY A 350 -14.76 19.07 31.26
CA GLY A 350 -14.65 18.46 29.93
C GLY A 350 -14.38 16.94 30.00
N PHE A 351 -13.67 16.48 31.04
CA PHE A 351 -13.42 15.06 31.27
C PHE A 351 -14.72 14.23 31.38
N ASN A 352 -15.74 14.75 32.08
CA ASN A 352 -17.03 14.04 32.21
C ASN A 352 -17.78 13.87 30.88
N ALA A 353 -17.68 14.82 29.95
CA ALA A 353 -18.28 14.70 28.62
C ALA A 353 -17.57 13.64 27.77
N VAL A 354 -16.23 13.63 27.79
CA VAL A 354 -15.40 12.61 27.11
C VAL A 354 -15.67 11.22 27.69
N VAL A 355 -15.76 11.09 29.02
CA VAL A 355 -16.12 9.84 29.70
C VAL A 355 -17.55 9.39 29.39
N ALA A 356 -18.50 10.32 29.19
CA ALA A 356 -19.86 9.97 28.78
C ALA A 356 -19.90 9.35 27.37
N VAL A 357 -19.21 9.93 26.40
CA VAL A 357 -19.08 9.34 25.04
C VAL A 357 -18.38 7.98 25.09
N LEU A 358 -17.26 7.88 25.82
CA LEU A 358 -16.55 6.61 26.04
C LEU A 358 -17.47 5.53 26.63
N ARG A 359 -18.28 5.86 27.64
CA ARG A 359 -19.23 4.90 28.25
C ARG A 359 -20.41 4.55 27.35
N THR A 360 -20.87 5.44 26.49
CA THR A 360 -22.01 5.13 25.59
C THR A 360 -21.56 4.35 24.36
N VAL A 361 -20.39 4.69 23.79
CA VAL A 361 -19.88 4.10 22.53
C VAL A 361 -19.05 2.84 22.76
N LEU A 362 -18.25 2.77 23.84
CA LEU A 362 -17.34 1.64 24.14
C LEU A 362 -17.77 0.81 25.36
N ASN A 363 -19.06 0.75 25.71
CA ASN A 363 -19.50 -0.24 26.71
C ASN A 363 -19.52 -1.67 26.13
N PRO A 364 -19.41 -2.72 26.97
CA PRO A 364 -19.34 -4.10 26.50
C PRO A 364 -20.53 -4.54 25.63
N ALA A 365 -21.74 -4.04 25.90
CA ALA A 365 -22.92 -4.39 25.10
C ALA A 365 -22.87 -3.76 23.71
N ALA A 366 -22.53 -2.46 23.62
CA ALA A 366 -22.32 -1.78 22.34
C ALA A 366 -21.19 -2.43 21.53
N LEU A 367 -20.06 -2.78 22.17
CA LEU A 367 -18.96 -3.49 21.51
C LEU A 367 -19.37 -4.89 21.00
N THR A 368 -20.19 -5.62 21.76
CA THR A 368 -20.68 -6.95 21.36
C THR A 368 -21.66 -6.86 20.18
N GLU A 369 -22.60 -5.90 20.22
CA GLU A 369 -23.53 -5.66 19.12
C GLU A 369 -22.79 -5.17 17.85
N LEU A 370 -21.83 -4.27 17.99
CA LEU A 370 -20.98 -3.78 16.89
C LEU A 370 -20.13 -4.90 16.28
N ALA A 371 -19.55 -5.78 17.10
CA ALA A 371 -18.83 -6.95 16.61
C ALA A 371 -19.77 -7.91 15.86
N THR A 372 -20.93 -8.22 16.42
CA THR A 372 -21.90 -9.15 15.81
C THR A 372 -22.43 -8.62 14.48
N ALA A 373 -22.77 -7.33 14.41
CA ALA A 373 -23.22 -6.68 13.20
C ALA A 373 -22.09 -6.53 12.17
N GLY A 374 -20.89 -6.09 12.59
CA GLY A 374 -19.75 -5.87 11.69
C GLY A 374 -19.20 -7.16 11.07
N LEU A 375 -19.18 -8.27 11.83
CA LEU A 375 -18.74 -9.58 11.33
C LEU A 375 -19.71 -10.21 10.32
N SER A 376 -20.99 -9.86 10.37
CA SER A 376 -22.03 -10.41 9.48
C SER A 376 -22.36 -9.48 8.30
N ASN A 377 -22.28 -8.17 8.49
CA ASN A 377 -22.46 -7.16 7.46
C ASN A 377 -21.73 -5.85 7.86
N PRO A 378 -20.59 -5.51 7.24
CA PRO A 378 -19.82 -4.31 7.57
C PRO A 378 -20.62 -2.99 7.49
N ALA A 379 -21.56 -2.88 6.54
CA ALA A 379 -22.42 -1.71 6.42
C ALA A 379 -23.45 -1.63 7.56
N ALA A 380 -23.95 -2.76 8.05
CA ALA A 380 -24.80 -2.81 9.23
C ALA A 380 -24.01 -2.46 10.51
N GLY A 381 -22.75 -2.91 10.63
CA GLY A 381 -21.85 -2.50 11.70
C GLY A 381 -21.59 -0.99 11.73
N LEU A 382 -21.35 -0.36 10.57
CA LEU A 382 -21.20 1.10 10.45
C LEU A 382 -22.51 1.85 10.76
N ALA A 383 -23.66 1.37 10.27
CA ALA A 383 -24.95 1.96 10.59
C ALA A 383 -25.25 1.90 12.11
N LEU A 384 -24.92 0.77 12.75
CA LEU A 384 -25.04 0.58 14.18
C LEU A 384 -24.08 1.46 14.98
N LEU A 385 -22.85 1.67 14.50
CA LEU A 385 -21.94 2.66 15.09
C LEU A 385 -22.53 4.07 15.02
N GLY A 386 -23.12 4.41 13.88
CA GLY A 386 -23.86 5.66 13.68
C GLY A 386 -25.02 5.84 14.67
N THR A 387 -25.82 4.80 14.94
CA THR A 387 -26.93 4.89 15.91
C THR A 387 -26.43 4.93 17.37
N LYS A 388 -25.34 4.24 17.72
CA LYS A 388 -24.73 4.33 19.06
C LYS A 388 -24.10 5.71 19.30
N LEU A 389 -23.45 6.30 18.29
CA LEU A 389 -22.95 7.67 18.32
C LEU A 389 -24.11 8.68 18.45
N ALA A 390 -25.15 8.55 17.63
CA ALA A 390 -26.36 9.40 17.73
C ALA A 390 -27.04 9.27 19.10
N GLY A 391 -27.07 8.07 19.69
CA GLY A 391 -27.57 7.81 21.05
C GLY A 391 -26.69 8.38 22.17
N ALA A 392 -25.42 8.71 21.89
CA ALA A 392 -24.55 9.42 22.83
C ALA A 392 -24.75 10.94 22.84
N VAL A 393 -25.34 11.51 21.76
CA VAL A 393 -25.55 12.96 21.60
C VAL A 393 -26.36 13.59 22.75
N PRO A 394 -27.45 12.99 23.28
CA PRO A 394 -28.17 13.56 24.42
C PRO A 394 -27.43 13.47 25.76
N HIS A 395 -26.37 12.65 25.84
CA HIS A 395 -25.56 12.47 27.04
C HIS A 395 -24.29 13.34 27.06
N LEU A 396 -23.94 13.94 25.92
CA LEU A 396 -23.07 15.12 25.84
C LEU A 396 -23.84 16.33 26.37
N VAL A 397 -23.76 16.59 27.68
CA VAL A 397 -24.47 17.63 28.45
C VAL A 397 -24.77 18.94 27.69
N PRO A 398 -26.05 19.34 27.59
CA PRO A 398 -26.45 20.70 28.01
C PRO A 398 -27.76 20.69 28.82
N PRO A 399 -27.98 21.69 29.70
CA PRO A 399 -28.77 22.83 29.21
C PRO A 399 -28.35 24.24 29.68
N THR A 400 -27.48 24.41 30.69
CA THR A 400 -27.25 25.74 31.32
C THR A 400 -25.80 26.11 31.65
N THR A 401 -24.82 25.22 31.44
CA THR A 401 -23.41 25.52 31.73
C THR A 401 -22.74 26.12 30.49
N VAL A 402 -22.69 27.45 30.41
CA VAL A 402 -22.12 28.21 29.27
C VAL A 402 -20.59 28.06 29.22
N SER A 403 -20.12 26.94 28.68
CA SER A 403 -18.73 26.73 28.29
C SER A 403 -18.62 26.78 26.77
N ARG A 404 -17.98 27.84 26.24
CA ARG A 404 -17.72 28.01 24.79
C ARG A 404 -17.07 26.76 24.20
N LEU A 405 -16.15 26.13 24.93
CA LEU A 405 -15.45 24.91 24.54
C LEU A 405 -16.41 23.72 24.31
N VAL A 406 -17.48 23.59 25.10
CA VAL A 406 -18.46 22.49 24.98
C VAL A 406 -19.30 22.65 23.71
N THR A 407 -19.76 23.87 23.41
CA THR A 407 -20.47 24.16 22.16
C THR A 407 -19.56 23.92 20.94
N GLN A 408 -18.31 24.42 20.98
CA GLN A 408 -17.36 24.19 19.88
C GLN A 408 -17.01 22.70 19.69
N ALA A 409 -16.92 21.91 20.77
CA ALA A 409 -16.70 20.47 20.67
C ALA A 409 -17.91 19.74 20.08
N TYR A 410 -19.14 20.15 20.44
CA TYR A 410 -20.37 19.65 19.84
C TYR A 410 -20.42 19.98 18.34
N ASP A 411 -20.16 21.23 17.96
CA ASP A 411 -20.16 21.67 16.56
C ASP A 411 -19.09 20.94 15.74
N ALA A 412 -17.91 20.67 16.31
CA ALA A 412 -16.86 19.89 15.67
C ALA A 412 -17.22 18.40 15.47
N VAL A 413 -17.98 17.79 16.39
CA VAL A 413 -18.52 16.43 16.21
C VAL A 413 -19.61 16.42 15.14
N VAL A 414 -20.51 17.40 15.13
CA VAL A 414 -21.57 17.53 14.13
C VAL A 414 -20.99 17.77 12.74
N ALA A 415 -20.02 18.68 12.59
CA ALA A 415 -19.27 18.88 11.35
C ALA A 415 -18.61 17.57 10.89
N SER A 416 -17.91 16.87 11.79
CA SER A 416 -17.28 15.58 11.49
C SER A 416 -18.25 14.47 11.05
N VAL A 417 -19.55 14.57 11.34
CA VAL A 417 -20.58 13.65 10.79
C VAL A 417 -21.20 14.20 9.51
N THR A 418 -21.29 15.53 9.37
CA THR A 418 -21.97 16.22 8.26
C THR A 418 -21.10 16.33 7.01
N ASP A 419 -19.79 16.49 7.17
CA ASP A 419 -18.83 16.65 6.08
C ASP A 419 -18.52 15.31 5.40
N HIS A 420 -18.70 14.18 6.09
CA HIS A 420 -18.39 12.83 5.60
C HIS A 420 -19.61 12.11 4.98
N ARG A 421 -20.57 12.87 4.44
CA ARG A 421 -21.80 12.33 3.81
C ARG A 421 -21.54 11.41 2.62
N GLU A 422 -20.37 11.45 1.99
CA GLU A 422 -19.98 10.52 0.93
C GLU A 422 -19.96 9.05 1.40
N LEU A 423 -19.69 8.78 2.69
CA LEU A 423 -19.79 7.45 3.28
C LEU A 423 -21.25 6.94 3.37
N LEU A 424 -22.22 7.84 3.23
CA LEU A 424 -23.66 7.56 3.21
C LEU A 424 -24.25 7.70 1.79
N ASP A 425 -23.45 8.07 0.79
CA ASP A 425 -23.88 8.22 -0.60
C ASP A 425 -23.88 6.86 -1.30
N LEU A 426 -25.07 6.40 -1.71
CA LEU A 426 -25.25 5.15 -2.44
C LEU A 426 -24.52 5.14 -3.79
N THR A 427 -24.31 6.29 -4.43
CA THR A 427 -23.56 6.40 -5.70
C THR A 427 -22.07 6.15 -5.51
N THR A 428 -21.51 6.61 -4.38
CA THR A 428 -20.14 6.27 -3.94
C THR A 428 -20.02 4.76 -3.73
N TRP A 429 -20.95 4.14 -3.00
CA TRP A 429 -20.94 2.68 -2.82
C TRP A 429 -21.13 1.89 -4.12
N VAL A 430 -21.91 2.38 -5.08
CA VAL A 430 -22.04 1.79 -6.44
C VAL A 430 -20.74 1.88 -7.26
N ARG A 431 -19.78 2.75 -6.88
CA ARG A 431 -18.43 2.73 -7.49
C ARG A 431 -17.53 1.64 -6.89
N TYR A 432 -17.70 1.32 -5.61
CA TYR A 432 -16.82 0.39 -4.87
C TYR A 432 -17.43 -1.01 -4.61
N TRP A 433 -18.68 -1.24 -5.04
CA TRP A 433 -19.40 -2.52 -4.85
C TRP A 433 -18.63 -3.77 -5.31
N ASP A 434 -17.74 -3.61 -6.30
CA ASP A 434 -16.95 -4.67 -6.91
C ASP A 434 -15.45 -4.49 -6.65
N THR A 435 -15.09 -3.85 -5.53
CA THR A 435 -13.69 -3.53 -5.16
C THR A 435 -12.77 -4.75 -5.19
N ALA A 436 -13.27 -5.96 -4.89
CA ALA A 436 -12.46 -7.17 -4.93
C ALA A 436 -12.02 -7.53 -6.36
N ARG A 437 -12.92 -7.42 -7.36
CA ARG A 437 -12.54 -7.61 -8.76
C ARG A 437 -11.66 -6.47 -9.27
N ARG A 438 -11.90 -5.23 -8.83
CA ARG A 438 -11.05 -4.08 -9.17
C ARG A 438 -9.62 -4.25 -8.65
N HIS A 439 -9.46 -4.73 -7.43
CA HIS A 439 -8.16 -5.02 -6.83
C HIS A 439 -7.40 -6.12 -7.60
N GLY A 440 -8.09 -7.17 -8.05
CA GLY A 440 -7.51 -8.22 -8.89
C GLY A 440 -7.29 -7.83 -10.37
N ALA A 441 -7.72 -6.65 -10.83
CA ALA A 441 -7.81 -6.33 -12.27
C ALA A 441 -6.47 -5.97 -12.94
N TYR A 442 -5.36 -5.80 -12.22
CA TYR A 442 -4.09 -5.33 -12.78
C TYR A 442 -3.48 -6.26 -13.86
N SER A 443 -3.92 -7.52 -13.93
CA SER A 443 -3.50 -8.50 -14.93
C SER A 443 -4.47 -8.65 -16.11
N THR A 444 -5.68 -8.07 -16.04
CA THR A 444 -6.78 -8.28 -17.00
C THR A 444 -7.35 -7.00 -17.59
N ALA A 445 -7.44 -5.92 -16.83
CA ALA A 445 -7.85 -4.61 -17.33
C ALA A 445 -6.74 -4.00 -18.20
N THR A 446 -7.10 -3.43 -19.35
CA THR A 446 -6.16 -2.79 -20.26
C THR A 446 -5.92 -1.34 -19.87
N VAL A 447 -4.68 -0.85 -20.03
CA VAL A 447 -4.34 0.56 -19.74
C VAL A 447 -3.55 1.21 -20.86
N ALA A 448 -2.59 0.52 -21.49
CA ALA A 448 -1.78 1.15 -22.54
C ALA A 448 -2.57 1.31 -23.86
N ALA A 449 -2.12 2.23 -24.72
CA ALA A 449 -2.79 2.56 -25.98
C ALA A 449 -2.86 1.38 -26.98
N ASP A 450 -2.02 0.36 -26.81
CA ASP A 450 -1.99 -0.90 -27.55
C ASP A 450 -2.90 -1.99 -26.94
N GLY A 451 -3.60 -1.68 -25.83
CA GLY A 451 -4.39 -2.62 -25.07
C GLY A 451 -3.61 -3.47 -24.07
N ALA A 452 -2.33 -3.19 -23.78
CA ALA A 452 -1.60 -3.92 -22.75
C ALA A 452 -2.15 -3.65 -21.34
N THR A 453 -2.16 -4.69 -20.50
CA THR A 453 -2.54 -4.61 -19.08
C THR A 453 -1.41 -4.01 -18.24
N PRO A 454 -1.69 -3.43 -17.04
CA PRO A 454 -0.66 -2.84 -16.18
C PRO A 454 0.54 -3.76 -15.93
N THR A 455 0.30 -5.03 -15.61
CA THR A 455 1.36 -5.99 -15.31
C THR A 455 2.18 -6.36 -16.55
N ARG A 456 1.53 -6.51 -17.70
CA ARG A 456 2.21 -6.71 -19.00
C ARG A 456 3.08 -5.50 -19.36
N TYR A 457 2.56 -4.28 -19.19
CA TYR A 457 3.32 -3.06 -19.46
C TYR A 457 4.57 -2.97 -18.57
N VAL A 458 4.46 -3.30 -17.28
CA VAL A 458 5.62 -3.30 -16.37
C VAL A 458 6.64 -4.37 -16.76
N ALA A 459 6.21 -5.53 -17.25
CA ALA A 459 7.12 -6.54 -17.80
C ALA A 459 7.86 -6.06 -19.06
N ASP A 460 7.14 -5.40 -19.99
CA ASP A 460 7.72 -4.74 -21.17
C ASP A 460 8.71 -3.61 -20.76
N TRP A 461 8.35 -2.80 -19.77
CA TRP A 461 9.19 -1.75 -19.20
C TRP A 461 10.49 -2.30 -18.60
N PHE A 462 10.41 -3.29 -17.70
CA PHE A 462 11.59 -3.83 -17.03
C PHE A 462 12.51 -4.55 -18.03
N ALA A 463 11.96 -5.20 -19.06
CA ALA A 463 12.74 -5.80 -20.13
C ALA A 463 13.45 -4.75 -21.02
N ALA A 464 12.82 -3.60 -21.27
CA ALA A 464 13.44 -2.48 -21.97
C ALA A 464 14.60 -1.88 -21.15
N VAL A 465 14.37 -1.62 -19.85
CA VAL A 465 15.38 -1.13 -18.91
C VAL A 465 16.58 -2.07 -18.80
N ALA A 466 16.35 -3.38 -18.71
CA ALA A 466 17.43 -4.38 -18.65
C ALA A 466 18.34 -4.32 -19.89
N ARG A 467 17.76 -4.14 -21.08
CA ARG A 467 18.51 -3.99 -22.33
C ARG A 467 19.28 -2.67 -22.39
N ASP A 468 18.65 -1.55 -22.06
CA ASP A 468 19.31 -0.23 -22.00
C ASP A 468 20.52 -0.25 -21.04
N LEU A 469 20.42 -0.99 -19.91
CA LEU A 469 21.51 -1.20 -18.95
C LEU A 469 22.61 -2.15 -19.47
N ALA A 470 22.25 -3.20 -20.21
CA ALA A 470 23.23 -4.12 -20.80
C ALA A 470 24.04 -3.43 -21.92
N GLU A 471 23.37 -2.65 -22.76
CA GLU A 471 24.00 -1.83 -23.80
C GLU A 471 24.97 -0.79 -23.20
N GLN A 472 24.59 -0.14 -22.08
CA GLN A 472 25.46 0.76 -21.33
C GLN A 472 26.74 0.06 -20.85
N ARG A 473 26.65 -1.14 -20.24
CA ARG A 473 27.83 -1.89 -19.77
C ARG A 473 28.75 -2.30 -20.93
N ALA A 474 28.17 -2.77 -22.03
CA ALA A 474 28.93 -3.12 -23.23
C ALA A 474 29.64 -1.89 -23.85
N GLY A 475 29.01 -0.72 -23.80
CA GLY A 475 29.61 0.56 -24.21
C GLY A 475 30.78 0.99 -23.30
N GLY A 476 30.62 0.89 -21.98
CA GLY A 476 31.67 1.20 -21.01
C GLY A 476 32.90 0.28 -21.15
N ALA A 477 32.69 -1.02 -21.37
CA ALA A 477 33.79 -1.96 -21.62
C ALA A 477 34.58 -1.62 -22.89
N ARG A 478 33.91 -1.11 -23.93
CA ARG A 478 34.56 -0.71 -25.19
C ARG A 478 35.34 0.60 -25.08
N SER A 479 34.91 1.56 -24.25
CA SER A 479 35.64 2.82 -24.04
C SER A 479 36.83 2.66 -23.09
N GLY A 480 36.79 1.72 -22.14
CA GLY A 480 37.93 1.38 -21.28
C GLY A 480 39.09 0.67 -21.99
N GLY A 481 38.89 0.15 -23.20
CA GLY A 481 39.90 -0.57 -23.98
C GLY A 481 40.83 0.32 -24.83
N ALA A 482 40.56 1.63 -24.94
CA ALA A 482 41.32 2.56 -25.78
C ALA A 482 42.62 3.07 -25.12
N GLY A 483 43.41 2.14 -24.54
CA GLY A 483 44.80 2.41 -24.18
C GLY A 483 45.65 2.55 -25.45
N ILE A 484 46.27 3.71 -25.64
CA ILE A 484 47.04 4.04 -26.85
C ILE A 484 48.27 3.11 -26.95
N ALA A 485 48.15 2.06 -27.76
CA ALA A 485 49.28 1.28 -28.26
C ALA A 485 49.56 1.70 -29.70
N GLY A 486 50.75 2.23 -29.96
CA GLY A 486 51.14 2.72 -31.28
C GLY A 486 51.18 1.61 -32.33
N ALA A 487 50.66 1.91 -33.52
CA ALA A 487 50.74 1.00 -34.66
C ALA A 487 52.19 0.87 -35.17
N PRO A 488 52.60 -0.32 -35.62
CA PRO A 488 53.59 -0.48 -36.67
C PRO A 488 52.90 -0.63 -38.03
N ASP A 489 53.37 0.11 -39.04
CA ASP A 489 52.96 -0.04 -40.43
C ASP A 489 53.31 -1.43 -40.98
N GLY A 490 52.44 -2.04 -41.82
CA GLY A 490 52.74 -3.39 -42.33
C GLY A 490 51.75 -4.03 -43.30
N ALA A 491 51.81 -3.61 -44.57
CA ALA A 491 51.60 -4.45 -45.77
C ALA A 491 50.21 -5.08 -46.10
N SER A 492 49.64 -4.51 -47.17
CA SER A 492 49.19 -5.23 -48.40
C SER A 492 47.81 -5.89 -48.47
N ALA A 493 47.03 -5.41 -49.44
CA ALA A 493 45.82 -6.04 -49.98
C ALA A 493 46.07 -6.61 -51.37
N THR A 494 45.38 -7.69 -51.74
CA THR A 494 45.08 -8.08 -53.14
C THR A 494 43.78 -8.92 -53.22
N PRO A 495 43.07 -8.97 -54.37
CA PRO A 495 41.62 -9.25 -54.40
C PRO A 495 41.18 -10.43 -55.30
N ASN A 496 39.85 -10.68 -55.28
CA ASN A 496 39.00 -11.36 -56.28
C ASN A 496 39.14 -12.86 -56.57
N ALA A 497 38.00 -13.56 -56.46
CA ALA A 497 37.40 -14.30 -57.59
C ALA A 497 35.90 -14.51 -57.34
N GLY A 498 35.08 -14.58 -58.39
CA GLY A 498 33.67 -14.96 -58.30
C GLY A 498 33.21 -15.67 -59.57
N SER A 499 32.08 -16.38 -59.51
CA SER A 499 31.37 -16.87 -60.70
C SER A 499 29.94 -17.29 -60.37
N ALA A 500 29.00 -16.92 -61.23
CA ALA A 500 27.63 -17.43 -61.21
C ALA A 500 27.55 -18.88 -61.72
N GLY A 501 26.47 -19.59 -61.38
CA GLY A 501 26.14 -20.92 -61.91
C GLY A 501 24.63 -21.15 -61.88
N GLN A 502 24.05 -21.54 -63.03
CA GLN A 502 22.60 -21.62 -63.26
C GLN A 502 22.03 -23.05 -63.11
N PHE A 503 20.75 -23.10 -62.75
CA PHE A 503 19.76 -24.20 -62.81
C PHE A 503 19.77 -25.01 -64.15
N PRO A 504 19.21 -26.28 -64.26
CA PRO A 504 17.74 -26.48 -64.14
C PRO A 504 17.09 -27.88 -63.85
N PHE A 505 15.76 -27.84 -63.64
CA PHE A 505 14.70 -28.91 -63.64
C PHE A 505 14.72 -29.99 -62.54
N GLY A 506 13.61 -30.44 -61.93
CA GLY A 506 12.14 -30.18 -62.01
C GLY A 506 11.38 -31.06 -60.97
N THR A 507 10.05 -31.29 -60.89
CA THR A 507 8.82 -30.85 -61.61
C THR A 507 7.54 -31.18 -60.77
N GLY A 508 6.59 -30.25 -60.59
CA GLY A 508 5.20 -30.49 -60.07
C GLY A 508 5.06 -30.79 -58.56
N ALA A 509 3.89 -30.73 -57.90
CA ALA A 509 2.52 -30.25 -58.19
C ALA A 509 1.71 -30.45 -56.87
N ASP A 510 0.63 -29.76 -56.47
CA ASP A 510 -0.10 -28.52 -56.80
C ASP A 510 -0.94 -28.13 -55.53
N GLY A 511 -1.67 -27.02 -55.36
CA GLY A 511 -2.03 -25.87 -56.19
C GLY A 511 -3.06 -24.95 -55.47
N ALA A 512 -3.48 -23.86 -56.12
CA ALA A 512 -4.63 -22.99 -55.81
C ALA A 512 -4.70 -22.22 -54.46
N SER A 513 -4.30 -20.94 -54.53
CA SER A 513 -4.67 -19.85 -53.60
C SER A 513 -6.02 -19.22 -53.98
N SER A 514 -6.69 -18.57 -53.01
CA SER A 514 -7.55 -17.36 -53.12
C SER A 514 -8.61 -17.34 -52.00
N GLY A 515 -9.10 -16.21 -51.50
CA GLY A 515 -8.74 -14.80 -51.71
C GLY A 515 -9.61 -13.94 -50.77
N GLY A 516 -9.08 -12.85 -50.20
CA GLY A 516 -9.82 -12.04 -49.22
C GLY A 516 -10.60 -10.89 -49.85
N VAL A 517 -11.74 -10.51 -49.24
CA VAL A 517 -12.39 -9.20 -49.39
C VAL A 517 -13.02 -8.79 -48.05
N ALA A 518 -12.93 -7.52 -47.68
CA ALA A 518 -13.56 -6.94 -46.48
C ALA A 518 -14.76 -6.05 -46.85
N SER A 519 -15.76 -5.90 -45.97
CA SER A 519 -16.55 -4.66 -45.77
C SER A 519 -17.63 -4.75 -44.68
N ILE A 520 -17.51 -3.87 -43.67
CA ILE A 520 -18.52 -2.92 -43.09
C ILE A 520 -19.86 -3.47 -42.50
N PRO A 521 -20.32 -2.99 -41.31
CA PRO A 521 -21.43 -3.58 -40.54
C PRO A 521 -22.78 -2.84 -40.66
N PRO A 522 -23.88 -3.39 -40.09
CA PRO A 522 -25.13 -2.67 -39.87
C PRO A 522 -25.42 -2.29 -38.40
N THR A 523 -26.10 -1.14 -38.31
CA THR A 523 -26.59 -0.34 -37.18
C THR A 523 -27.62 -0.95 -36.20
N VAL A 524 -27.68 -0.31 -35.02
CA VAL A 524 -28.65 -0.45 -33.91
C VAL A 524 -30.10 -0.01 -34.24
N ARG A 525 -31.13 -0.70 -33.71
CA ARG A 525 -32.39 -0.13 -33.12
C ARG A 525 -33.26 -1.20 -32.40
N PRO A 526 -34.32 -0.85 -31.61
CA PRO A 526 -34.30 -1.17 -30.18
C PRO A 526 -35.49 -1.98 -29.63
N ASP A 527 -35.39 -2.28 -28.33
CA ASP A 527 -36.47 -2.51 -27.34
C ASP A 527 -37.41 -3.70 -27.51
N THR A 528 -37.22 -4.72 -26.66
CA THR A 528 -38.31 -5.35 -25.90
C THR A 528 -37.82 -5.80 -24.52
N THR A 529 -38.66 -5.57 -23.51
CA THR A 529 -38.52 -6.13 -22.15
C THR A 529 -38.64 -7.64 -22.14
N ASP A 530 -37.79 -8.34 -21.38
CA ASP A 530 -38.23 -9.54 -20.65
C ASP A 530 -37.50 -9.70 -19.31
N HIS A 531 -38.20 -10.24 -18.32
CA HIS A 531 -37.67 -10.54 -16.99
C HIS A 531 -37.34 -12.04 -16.91
N ASN A 532 -36.11 -12.39 -16.52
CA ASN A 532 -35.88 -13.60 -15.74
C ASN A 532 -34.50 -13.61 -15.06
N TYR A 533 -34.50 -13.70 -13.72
CA TYR A 533 -33.39 -14.29 -12.96
C TYR A 533 -33.45 -15.81 -13.15
N PRO A 534 -32.31 -16.50 -13.25
CA PRO A 534 -31.82 -17.15 -12.03
C PRO A 534 -30.29 -17.24 -11.91
N PHE A 535 -29.78 -17.07 -10.69
CA PHE A 535 -28.47 -17.62 -10.33
C PHE A 535 -28.61 -18.53 -9.11
N SER A 536 -28.50 -19.83 -9.37
CA SER A 536 -28.26 -20.85 -8.36
C SER A 536 -26.83 -20.71 -7.83
N THR A 537 -26.66 -20.99 -6.55
CA THR A 537 -25.35 -21.19 -5.92
C THR A 537 -24.62 -22.40 -6.51
N ASN A 538 -23.31 -22.23 -6.74
CA ASN A 538 -22.24 -23.17 -6.39
C ASN A 538 -20.91 -22.39 -6.41
#